data_AF-A0A1F4EUR9-F1
#
_entry.id   AF-A0A1F4EUR9-F1
#
_cell.length_a   1.000
_cell.length_b   1.000
_cell.length_c   1.000
_cell.angle_alpha   90.00
_cell.angle_beta   90.00
_cell.angle_gamma   90.00
#
_symmetry.space_group_name_H-M   'P 1'
#
loop_
_entity.id
_entity.type
_entity.pdbx_description
1 polymer ?
#
loop_
_entity_poly.entity_id
_entity_poly.type
_entity_poly.pdbx_seq_one_letter_code
_entity_poly.pdbx_strand_id
1 'polypeptide(L)'
;MDKGSPERIREVETRLRMVFRRRPELHRFVIQDKSGLADHIDRASLEGELFITQITLYPRHGTKQYDEVYAEIARAVTRLVAERPEALAELRGKTFVRALH
;
A
#
# COMPACT_ATOMS: atom_id res chain seq x y z
N MET A 1 -6.18 -2.15 24.18
CA MET A 1 -5.83 -2.18 22.75
C MET A 1 -4.32 -2.18 22.66
N ASP A 2 -3.70 -3.30 22.26
CA ASP A 2 -2.25 -3.37 22.03
C ASP A 2 -1.94 -2.52 20.78
N LYS A 3 -1.42 -1.31 20.99
CA LYS A 3 -0.88 -0.50 19.90
C LYS A 3 0.43 -1.21 19.52
N GLY A 4 0.44 -1.88 18.37
CA GLY A 4 1.57 -2.71 17.92
C GLY A 4 2.92 -2.04 18.21
N SER A 5 3.88 -2.83 18.72
CA SER A 5 5.18 -2.33 19.17
C SER A 5 5.81 -1.40 18.10
N PRO A 6 6.37 -0.25 18.46
CA PRO A 6 6.95 0.72 17.50
C PRO A 6 7.94 0.10 16.50
N GLU A 7 8.67 -0.94 16.91
CA GLU A 7 9.62 -1.65 16.06
C GLU A 7 8.92 -2.45 14.95
N ARG A 8 7.77 -3.07 15.28
CA ARG A 8 6.96 -3.84 14.32
C ARG A 8 6.43 -2.95 13.20
N ILE A 9 5.89 -1.79 13.57
CA ILE A 9 5.39 -0.78 12.62
C ILE A 9 6.52 -0.28 11.73
N ARG A 10 7.70 0.00 12.30
CA ARG A 10 8.88 0.43 11.53
C ARG A 10 9.32 -0.62 10.53
N GLU A 11 9.30 -1.90 10.89
CA GLU A 11 9.65 -2.99 9.98
C GLU A 11 8.67 -3.08 8.79
N VAL A 12 7.37 -3.05 9.07
CA VAL A 12 6.30 -3.03 8.07
C VAL A 12 6.49 -1.85 7.10
N GLU A 13 6.72 -0.66 7.64
CA GLU A 13 6.97 0.53 6.83
C GLU A 13 8.26 0.42 6.01
N THR A 14 9.34 -0.12 6.58
CA THR A 14 10.62 -0.30 5.90
C THR A 14 10.49 -1.23 4.70
N ARG A 15 9.78 -2.36 4.86
CA ARG A 15 9.57 -3.35 3.80
C ARG A 15 8.77 -2.77 2.63
N LEU A 16 7.70 -2.03 2.91
CA LEU A 16 6.91 -1.37 1.86
C LEU A 16 7.66 -0.20 1.21
N ARG A 17 8.52 0.51 1.95
CA ARG A 17 9.39 1.55 1.39
C ARG A 17 10.37 1.00 0.33
N MET A 18 10.70 -0.29 0.36
CA MET A 18 11.52 -0.92 -0.69
C MET A 18 10.86 -0.92 -2.08
N VAL A 19 9.54 -0.73 -2.18
CA VAL A 19 8.87 -0.57 -3.49
C VAL A 19 9.32 0.72 -4.17
N PHE A 20 9.46 1.84 -3.43
CA PHE A 20 9.94 3.10 -3.98
C PHE A 20 11.37 3.02 -4.53
N ARG A 21 12.22 2.17 -3.95
CA ARG A 21 13.57 1.95 -4.49
C ARG A 21 13.56 1.23 -5.83
N ARG A 22 12.60 0.31 -6.03
CA ARG A 22 12.45 -0.48 -7.25
C ARG A 22 11.67 0.24 -8.35
N ARG A 23 10.81 1.19 -7.96
CA ARG A 23 10.00 2.03 -8.85
C ARG A 23 10.28 3.51 -8.62
N PRO A 24 11.34 4.09 -9.22
CA PRO A 24 11.68 5.51 -9.08
C PRO A 24 10.53 6.47 -9.43
N GLU A 25 9.65 6.06 -10.36
CA GLU A 25 8.46 6.80 -10.77
C GLU A 25 7.36 6.85 -9.70
N LEU A 26 7.37 5.95 -8.71
CA LEU A 26 6.35 5.91 -7.67
C LEU A 26 6.61 7.01 -6.65
N HIS A 27 5.63 7.86 -6.40
CA HIS A 27 5.72 8.96 -5.41
C HIS A 27 4.79 8.76 -4.23
N ARG A 28 3.63 8.13 -4.45
CA ARG A 28 2.66 7.90 -3.38
C ARG A 28 1.78 6.69 -3.67
N PHE A 29 1.35 6.00 -2.62
CA PHE A 29 0.17 5.14 -2.61
C PHE A 29 -0.44 5.12 -1.21
N VAL A 30 -1.72 4.76 -1.12
CA VAL A 30 -2.46 4.62 0.14
C VAL A 30 -3.00 3.21 0.25
N ILE A 31 -2.97 2.66 1.46
CA ILE A 31 -3.63 1.40 1.78
C ILE A 31 -4.84 1.73 2.65
N GLN A 32 -6.02 1.25 2.24
CA GLN A 32 -7.28 1.44 2.92
C GLN A 32 -7.95 0.10 3.19
N ASP A 33 -8.86 0.05 4.17
CA ASP A 33 -9.88 -0.99 4.19
C ASP A 33 -11.12 -0.52 3.41
N LYS A 34 -12.17 -1.35 3.37
CA LYS A 34 -13.42 -1.02 2.69
C LYS A 34 -14.04 0.31 3.16
N SER A 35 -13.88 0.67 4.44
CA SER A 35 -14.49 1.89 4.99
C SER A 35 -13.83 3.17 4.46
N GLY A 36 -12.56 3.11 4.05
CA GLY A 36 -11.82 4.24 3.50
C GLY A 36 -12.06 4.50 2.01
N LEU A 37 -12.74 3.59 1.31
CA LEU A 37 -13.00 3.72 -0.13
C LEU A 37 -14.03 4.82 -0.42
N ALA A 38 -13.98 5.43 -1.61
CA ALA A 38 -14.94 6.46 -2.00
C ALA A 38 -16.39 5.92 -2.03
N ASP A 39 -17.37 6.78 -1.75
CA ASP A 39 -18.77 6.36 -1.59
C ASP A 39 -19.43 5.82 -2.87
N HIS A 40 -18.90 6.16 -4.05
CA HIS A 40 -19.38 5.64 -5.33
C HIS A 40 -18.90 4.21 -5.63
N ILE A 41 -18.01 3.66 -4.80
CA ILE A 41 -17.54 2.28 -4.94
C ILE A 41 -18.54 1.35 -4.26
N ASP A 42 -19.03 0.35 -4.98
CA ASP A 42 -19.79 -0.74 -4.38
C ASP A 42 -18.87 -1.61 -3.51
N ARG A 43 -18.83 -1.30 -2.22
CA ARG A 43 -17.97 -2.00 -1.24
C ARG A 43 -18.42 -3.44 -0.97
N ALA A 44 -19.67 -3.78 -1.31
CA ALA A 44 -20.22 -5.12 -1.06
C ALA A 44 -19.71 -6.15 -2.09
N SER A 45 -19.48 -5.74 -3.33
CA SER A 45 -18.92 -6.60 -4.38
C SER A 45 -17.40 -6.80 -4.29
N LEU A 46 -16.70 -6.00 -3.47
CA LEU A 46 -15.26 -6.12 -3.33
C LEU A 46 -14.86 -7.32 -2.46
N GLU A 47 -13.88 -8.07 -2.93
CA GLU A 47 -13.21 -9.11 -2.16
C GLU A 47 -11.92 -8.56 -1.51
N GLY A 48 -11.52 -9.15 -0.39
CA GLY A 48 -10.30 -8.77 0.32
C GLY A 48 -10.50 -7.70 1.41
N GLU A 49 -9.42 -7.51 2.19
CA GLU A 49 -9.42 -6.64 3.37
C GLU A 49 -8.71 -5.30 3.16
N LEU A 50 -7.74 -5.26 2.23
CA LEU A 50 -6.92 -4.09 1.97
C LEU A 50 -6.99 -3.70 0.49
N PHE A 51 -7.09 -2.40 0.25
CA PHE A 51 -7.21 -1.80 -1.08
C PHE A 51 -6.11 -0.77 -1.27
N ILE A 52 -5.43 -0.83 -2.43
CA ILE A 52 -4.40 0.13 -2.80
C ILE A 52 -5.07 1.24 -3.61
N THR A 53 -4.99 2.47 -3.10
CA THR A 53 -5.60 3.64 -3.72
C THR A 53 -4.59 4.77 -3.88
N GLN A 54 -5.00 5.82 -4.60
CA GLN A 54 -4.25 7.08 -4.74
C GLN A 54 -2.77 6.88 -5.17
N ILE A 55 -2.52 5.93 -6.08
CA ILE A 55 -1.19 5.69 -6.65
C ILE A 55 -0.81 6.91 -7.51
N THR A 56 0.30 7.55 -7.15
CA THR A 56 0.84 8.72 -7.87
C THR A 56 2.16 8.34 -8.51
N LEU A 57 2.24 8.50 -9.84
CA LEU A 57 3.42 8.24 -10.65
C LEU A 57 3.92 9.52 -11.31
N TYR A 58 5.23 9.74 -11.31
CA TYR A 58 5.87 10.83 -12.04
C TYR A 58 7.32 10.49 -12.44
N PRO A 59 7.67 10.58 -13.74
CA PRO A 59 6.78 10.82 -14.89
C PRO A 59 5.86 9.62 -15.15
N ARG A 60 4.65 9.89 -15.68
CA ARG A 60 3.68 8.85 -16.07
C ARG A 60 3.79 8.54 -17.56
N HIS A 61 4.10 7.30 -17.89
CA HIS A 61 4.35 6.84 -19.26
C HIS A 61 3.20 6.04 -19.88
N GLY A 62 2.16 5.70 -19.11
CA GLY A 62 0.96 5.03 -19.62
C GLY A 62 0.35 4.01 -18.65
N THR A 63 -0.60 3.23 -19.14
CA THR A 63 -1.32 2.21 -18.36
C THR A 63 -0.43 1.03 -17.99
N LYS A 64 0.40 0.52 -18.92
CA LYS A 64 1.32 -0.59 -18.64
C LYS A 64 2.23 -0.31 -17.45
N GLN A 65 2.79 0.90 -17.35
CA GLN A 65 3.62 1.30 -16.20
C GLN A 65 2.81 1.29 -14.91
N TYR A 66 1.57 1.79 -14.95
CA TYR A 66 0.68 1.79 -13.80
C TYR A 66 0.40 0.36 -13.31
N ASP A 67 0.07 -0.55 -14.23
CA ASP A 67 -0.22 -1.95 -13.90
C ASP A 67 0.99 -2.67 -13.29
N GLU A 68 2.18 -2.41 -13.82
CA GLU A 68 3.43 -2.96 -13.27
C GLU A 68 3.70 -2.46 -11.85
N VAL A 69 3.50 -1.15 -11.60
CA VAL A 69 3.70 -0.55 -10.27
C VAL A 69 2.62 -1.06 -9.30
N TYR A 70 1.35 -1.11 -9.71
CA TYR A 70 0.26 -1.65 -8.91
C TYR A 70 0.55 -3.10 -8.51
N ALA A 71 0.93 -3.95 -9.47
CA ALA A 71 1.25 -5.35 -9.21
C ALA A 71 2.44 -5.50 -8.25
N GLU A 72 3.40 -4.58 -8.29
CA GLU A 72 4.53 -4.60 -7.38
C GLU A 72 4.17 -4.19 -5.95
N ILE A 73 3.31 -3.18 -5.78
CA ILE A 73 2.76 -2.80 -4.47
C ILE A 73 1.93 -3.96 -3.93
N ALA A 74 1.01 -4.52 -4.74
CA ALA A 74 0.16 -5.65 -4.35
C ALA A 74 0.99 -6.85 -3.88
N ARG A 75 2.00 -7.27 -4.65
CA ARG A 75 2.91 -8.36 -4.24
C ARG A 75 3.62 -8.07 -2.92
N ALA A 76 4.07 -6.84 -2.70
CA ALA A 76 4.75 -6.47 -1.47
C ALA A 76 3.81 -6.52 -0.25
N VAL A 77 2.58 -6.01 -0.39
CA VAL A 77 1.55 -6.04 0.66
C VAL A 77 1.11 -7.48 0.95
N THR A 78 0.79 -8.26 -0.09
CA THR A 78 0.38 -9.67 0.08
C THR A 78 1.45 -10.49 0.76
N ARG A 79 2.71 -10.36 0.35
CA ARG A 79 3.84 -11.07 1.00
C ARG A 79 3.96 -10.66 2.46
N LEU A 80 3.90 -9.36 2.75
CA LEU A 80 4.02 -8.86 4.12
C LEU A 80 2.91 -9.39 5.02
N VAL A 81 1.65 -9.37 4.57
CA VAL A 81 0.51 -9.87 5.33
C VAL A 81 0.55 -11.40 5.46
N ALA A 82 1.01 -12.13 4.44
CA ALA A 82 1.17 -13.58 4.52
C ALA A 82 2.23 -13.99 5.54
N GLU A 83 3.35 -13.26 5.62
CA GLU A 83 4.42 -13.51 6.60
C GLU A 83 4.04 -13.02 7.99
N ARG A 84 3.25 -11.94 8.08
CA ARG A 84 2.88 -11.24 9.32
C ARG A 84 1.41 -10.80 9.26
N PRO A 85 0.45 -11.68 9.55
CA PRO A 85 -0.98 -11.36 9.48
C PRO A 85 -1.38 -10.13 10.32
N GLU A 86 -0.67 -9.86 11.43
CA GLU A 86 -0.89 -8.69 12.27
C GLU A 86 -0.60 -7.36 11.55
N ALA A 87 0.22 -7.36 10.49
CA ALA A 87 0.50 -6.17 9.68
C ALA A 87 -0.78 -5.63 9.01
N LEU A 88 -1.81 -6.46 8.85
CA LEU A 88 -3.07 -6.03 8.26
C LEU A 88 -3.67 -4.85 9.04
N ALA A 89 -3.71 -4.93 10.37
CA ALA A 89 -4.19 -3.83 11.21
C ALA A 89 -3.28 -2.60 11.13
N GLU A 90 -1.97 -2.80 11.00
CA GLU A 90 -0.98 -1.72 10.93
C GLU A 90 -1.03 -0.95 9.60
N LEU A 91 -1.48 -1.60 8.51
CA LEU A 91 -1.54 -1.04 7.16
C LEU A 91 -2.84 -0.28 6.86
N ARG A 92 -3.94 -0.57 7.57
CA ARG A 92 -5.23 0.09 7.35
C ARG A 92 -5.10 1.62 7.50
N GLY A 93 -5.47 2.35 6.45
CA GLY A 93 -5.43 3.82 6.40
C GLY A 93 -4.04 4.43 6.24
N LYS A 94 -2.99 3.63 6.01
CA LYS A 94 -1.62 4.14 5.88
C LYS A 94 -1.38 4.79 4.52
N THR A 95 -0.73 5.95 4.55
CA THR A 95 -0.22 6.63 3.36
C THR A 95 1.29 6.45 3.28
N PHE A 96 1.78 6.03 2.12
CA PHE A 96 3.19 5.91 1.82
C PHE A 96 3.57 6.97 0.80
N VAL A 97 4.59 7.77 1.11
CA VAL A 97 5.12 8.83 0.25
C VAL A 97 6.62 8.66 0.12
N ARG A 98 7.14 8.89 -1.09
CA ARG A 98 8.57 9.04 -1.33
C ARG A 98 9.09 10.23 -0.54
N ALA A 99 10.06 10.00 0.33
CA ALA A 99 10.79 11.10 0.95
C ALA A 99 11.62 11.81 -0.15
N LEU A 100 11.44 13.11 -0.29
CA LEU A 100 12.40 13.95 -0.99
C LEU A 100 13.59 14.09 -0.05
N HIS A 101 14.73 13.55 -0.46
CA HIS A 101 16.00 13.68 0.25
C HIS A 101 16.83 14.77 -0.41
#